data_AF-A0A1K0ILH2-F1
#
_entry.id   AF-A0A1K0ILH2-F1
#
_cell.length_a   1.000
_cell.length_b   1.000
_cell.length_c   1.000
_cell.angle_alpha   90.00
_cell.angle_beta   90.00
_cell.angle_gamma   90.00
#
_symmetry.space_group_name_H-M   'P 1'
#
loop_
_entity.id
_entity.type
_entity.pdbx_description
1 polymer ?
#
loop_
_entity_poly.entity_id
_entity_poly.type
_entity_poly.pdbx_seq_one_letter_code
_entity_poly.pdbx_strand_id
1 'polypeptide(L)'
;MTTSLPAWQALRAHADTLRGTHMRDWFDGPRGPLRAERCTAEACGLTLDYAKNRITDETLALLFTLAGQARVAERRDAMFGGEPVNTTEHRAALHIALRAYPEDGYRALGVPVGADVAAVLAQIERFAGAVRSGAWTGFDGRAITDIVNIGIGGSDLGPRMVCRALADAQTTGPRMHFVANVDGSDLARTLPGLDAAATLVIVCSKTFTTLETMANACTARDWFLQQGVTRAGLARHFVAVSTNRDAVAEFGIDPANMFPFWDWVGGRFSLWSAVGLSIAVAIGFGRFRQLLDGARAMDLHFASAPPERNLPLILGLLDVWYRSFLGAGSRCVAPYCEPLELLPAFLQQLEMESNGKSVRLDGGALDAGSAAVVWGTTGTNGQHAYFQMMHQGSQLVPVDFIATLEPVSDLPGHHTKLLANCFAQGEALLRGRTADEVRAEGVRDEALVPHLVFEGNRPSNTLLLQRLDPYHLGALLALSEHRTFVQGALWQINSFDQWGVELGKKLAAPIQRELEGTAAAAAHDASTAALIRRAQAVRATAAG
;
A
#
# COMPACT_ATOMS: atom_id res chain seq x y z
N MET A 1 13.45 -25.60 7.40
CA MET A 1 13.70 -24.18 7.08
C MET A 1 13.27 -23.94 5.64
N THR A 2 12.78 -22.77 5.22
CA THR A 2 12.38 -22.56 3.81
C THR A 2 13.52 -22.86 2.85
N THR A 3 14.72 -22.39 3.17
CA THR A 3 15.92 -22.60 2.35
C THR A 3 16.38 -24.06 2.28
N SER A 4 15.92 -24.93 3.20
CA SER A 4 16.22 -26.36 3.18
C SER A 4 15.20 -27.18 2.39
N LEU A 5 14.14 -26.56 1.84
CA LEU A 5 13.14 -27.27 1.04
C LEU A 5 13.76 -27.75 -0.29
N PRO A 6 13.45 -28.97 -0.75
CA PRO A 6 13.97 -29.48 -2.03
C PRO A 6 13.70 -28.55 -3.22
N ALA A 7 12.49 -27.97 -3.30
CA ALA A 7 12.13 -27.04 -4.37
C ALA A 7 12.96 -25.75 -4.32
N TRP A 8 13.34 -25.29 -3.12
CA TRP A 8 14.21 -24.13 -2.96
C TRP A 8 15.62 -24.40 -3.52
N GLN A 9 16.20 -25.56 -3.20
CA GLN A 9 17.52 -25.94 -3.72
C GLN A 9 17.47 -26.14 -5.25
N ALA A 10 16.39 -26.73 -5.77
CA ALA A 10 16.18 -26.85 -7.20
C ALA A 10 16.07 -25.49 -7.89
N LEU A 11 15.32 -24.53 -7.32
CA LEU A 11 15.22 -23.16 -7.85
C LEU A 11 16.56 -22.43 -7.84
N ARG A 12 17.38 -22.65 -6.81
CA ARG A 12 18.73 -22.07 -6.74
C ARG A 12 19.61 -22.60 -7.87
N ALA A 13 19.63 -23.92 -8.08
CA ALA A 13 20.36 -24.51 -9.19
C ALA A 13 19.83 -24.03 -10.55
N HIS A 14 18.51 -23.92 -10.68
CA HIS A 14 17.85 -23.43 -11.90
C HIS A 14 18.16 -21.96 -12.20
N ALA A 15 18.28 -21.11 -11.18
CA ALA A 15 18.68 -19.71 -11.37
C ALA A 15 20.08 -19.59 -12.00
N ASP A 16 21.01 -20.48 -11.64
CA ASP A 16 22.33 -20.51 -12.23
C ASP A 16 22.32 -20.95 -13.70
N THR A 17 21.43 -21.89 -14.09
CA THR A 17 21.29 -22.29 -15.50
C THR A 17 20.73 -21.16 -16.37
N LEU A 18 19.84 -20.32 -15.81
CA LEU A 18 19.23 -19.20 -16.52
C LEU A 18 20.13 -17.95 -16.62
N ARG A 19 21.28 -17.92 -15.93
CA ARG A 19 22.13 -16.72 -15.84
C ARG A 19 22.57 -16.20 -17.21
N GLY A 20 22.96 -17.09 -18.12
CA GLY A 20 23.42 -16.77 -19.47
C GLY A 20 22.32 -16.66 -20.53
N THR A 21 21.05 -16.84 -20.16
CA THR A 21 19.93 -16.83 -21.11
C THR A 21 19.26 -15.47 -21.18
N HIS A 22 18.90 -15.04 -22.39
CA HIS A 22 18.23 -13.76 -22.63
C HIS A 22 16.75 -13.98 -22.99
N MET A 23 15.83 -13.22 -22.37
CA MET A 23 14.40 -13.33 -22.65
C MET A 23 14.08 -13.10 -24.14
N ARG A 24 14.81 -12.19 -24.79
CA ARG A 24 14.71 -11.95 -26.25
C ARG A 24 14.74 -13.25 -27.06
N ASP A 25 15.64 -14.18 -26.74
CA ASP A 25 15.77 -15.44 -27.46
C ASP A 25 14.52 -16.34 -27.27
N TRP A 26 13.83 -16.22 -26.14
CA TRP A 26 12.57 -16.94 -25.91
C TRP A 26 11.40 -16.36 -26.69
N PHE A 27 11.41 -15.05 -26.94
CA PHE A 27 10.39 -14.37 -27.75
C PHE A 27 10.64 -14.53 -29.25
N ASP A 28 11.90 -14.57 -29.68
CA ASP A 28 12.27 -14.76 -31.09
C ASP A 28 12.25 -16.25 -31.52
N GLY A 29 12.35 -17.16 -30.56
CA GLY A 29 12.35 -18.60 -30.82
C GLY A 29 10.97 -19.19 -31.16
N PRO A 30 10.90 -20.49 -31.52
CA PRO A 30 9.66 -21.13 -32.00
C PRO A 30 8.48 -21.11 -31.02
N ARG A 31 8.74 -20.98 -29.71
CA ARG A 31 7.71 -20.89 -28.66
C ARG A 31 7.29 -19.46 -28.33
N GLY A 32 7.97 -18.46 -28.88
CA GLY A 32 7.74 -17.04 -28.61
C GLY A 32 6.31 -16.56 -28.89
N PRO A 33 5.71 -16.90 -30.05
CA PRO A 33 4.35 -16.46 -30.37
C PRO A 33 3.28 -16.88 -29.35
N LEU A 34 3.48 -18.01 -28.66
CA LEU A 34 2.55 -18.52 -27.65
C LEU A 34 2.94 -18.12 -26.22
N ARG A 35 4.08 -17.46 -26.02
CA ARG A 35 4.57 -17.13 -24.67
C ARG A 35 3.65 -16.14 -23.96
N ALA A 36 3.19 -15.11 -24.67
CA ALA A 36 2.26 -14.12 -24.10
C ALA A 36 0.96 -14.79 -23.62
N GLU A 37 0.35 -15.64 -24.45
CA GLU A 37 -0.87 -16.38 -24.11
C GLU A 37 -0.69 -17.27 -22.88
N ARG A 38 0.45 -17.97 -22.78
CA ARG A 38 0.76 -18.87 -21.65
C ARG A 38 1.11 -18.13 -20.37
N CYS A 39 1.67 -16.92 -20.49
CA CYS A 39 2.05 -16.07 -19.37
C CYS A 39 1.07 -14.90 -19.19
N THR A 40 -0.22 -15.18 -19.41
CA THR A 40 -1.31 -14.25 -19.10
C THR A 40 -2.32 -14.92 -18.17
N ALA A 41 -2.72 -14.20 -17.13
CA ALA A 41 -3.80 -14.62 -16.24
C ALA A 41 -4.76 -13.45 -15.99
N GLU A 42 -6.04 -13.76 -15.88
CA GLU A 42 -7.11 -12.77 -15.74
C GLU A 42 -8.03 -13.12 -14.57
N ALA A 43 -8.42 -12.11 -13.81
CA ALA A 43 -9.43 -12.23 -12.76
C ALA A 43 -9.98 -10.85 -12.39
N CYS A 44 -11.27 -10.77 -12.04
CA CYS A 44 -11.88 -9.56 -11.47
C CYS A 44 -11.71 -8.29 -12.35
N GLY A 45 -11.63 -8.44 -13.67
CA GLY A 45 -11.40 -7.31 -14.61
C GLY A 45 -9.95 -6.81 -14.64
N LEU A 46 -9.01 -7.59 -14.08
CA LEU A 46 -7.58 -7.37 -14.14
C LEU A 46 -6.94 -8.41 -15.06
N THR A 47 -6.01 -7.99 -15.90
CA THR A 47 -5.18 -8.85 -16.76
C THR A 47 -3.71 -8.69 -16.35
N LEU A 48 -3.05 -9.80 -16.04
CA LEU A 48 -1.63 -9.85 -15.74
C LEU A 48 -0.88 -10.51 -16.90
N ASP A 49 -0.10 -9.71 -17.65
CA ASP A 49 0.98 -10.21 -18.51
C ASP A 49 2.27 -10.29 -17.69
N TYR A 50 2.74 -11.53 -17.47
CA TYR A 50 4.00 -11.81 -16.81
C TYR A 50 5.00 -12.52 -17.74
N ALA A 51 4.80 -12.43 -19.06
CA ALA A 51 5.63 -13.08 -20.08
C ALA A 51 7.06 -12.51 -20.14
N LYS A 52 7.21 -11.22 -19.81
CA LYS A 52 8.48 -10.49 -19.80
C LYS A 52 9.26 -10.68 -18.49
N ASN A 53 9.20 -11.88 -17.94
CA ASN A 53 10.00 -12.33 -16.80
C ASN A 53 10.98 -13.43 -17.20
N ARG A 54 12.09 -13.52 -16.45
CA ARG A 54 13.17 -14.51 -16.59
C ARG A 54 12.73 -15.87 -16.05
N ILE A 55 11.69 -16.43 -16.65
CA ILE A 55 11.02 -17.66 -16.25
C ILE A 55 10.79 -18.59 -17.44
N THR A 56 10.92 -19.89 -17.18
CA THR A 56 10.55 -20.98 -18.10
C THR A 56 9.42 -21.81 -17.50
N ASP A 57 8.92 -22.79 -18.24
CA ASP A 57 7.93 -23.76 -17.75
C ASP A 57 8.44 -24.51 -16.52
N GLU A 58 9.73 -24.85 -16.54
CA GLU A 58 10.43 -25.46 -15.40
C GLU A 58 10.49 -24.50 -14.21
N THR A 59 10.79 -23.21 -14.43
CA THR A 59 10.78 -22.21 -13.36
C THR A 59 9.42 -22.16 -12.68
N LEU A 60 8.34 -22.09 -13.46
CA LEU A 60 6.98 -22.03 -12.94
C LEU A 60 6.60 -23.31 -12.17
N ALA A 61 6.90 -24.49 -12.72
CA ALA A 61 6.65 -25.76 -12.04
C ALA A 61 7.38 -25.86 -10.70
N LEU A 62 8.64 -25.42 -10.64
CA LEU A 62 9.44 -25.38 -9.41
C LEU A 62 8.90 -24.36 -8.41
N LEU A 63 8.45 -23.19 -8.86
CA LEU A 63 7.82 -22.18 -8.01
C LEU A 63 6.51 -22.68 -7.39
N PHE A 64 5.64 -23.34 -8.17
CA PHE A 64 4.42 -23.95 -7.63
C PHE A 64 4.73 -25.10 -6.67
N THR A 65 5.77 -25.90 -6.96
CA THR A 65 6.24 -26.94 -6.03
C THR A 65 6.73 -26.32 -4.72
N LEU A 66 7.44 -25.19 -4.78
CA LEU A 66 7.86 -24.45 -3.58
C LEU A 66 6.65 -23.96 -2.78
N ALA A 67 5.63 -23.40 -3.43
CA ALA A 67 4.40 -22.96 -2.76
C ALA A 67 3.71 -24.10 -1.99
N GLY A 68 3.64 -25.29 -2.60
CA GLY A 68 3.13 -26.49 -1.94
C GLY A 68 3.99 -26.93 -0.76
N GLN A 69 5.32 -26.99 -0.93
CA GLN A 69 6.25 -27.39 0.14
C GLN A 69 6.29 -26.37 1.31
N ALA A 70 6.09 -25.09 1.02
CA ALA A 70 5.99 -24.03 2.02
C ALA A 70 4.60 -23.93 2.69
N ARG A 71 3.62 -24.74 2.22
CA ARG A 71 2.26 -24.81 2.75
C ARG A 71 1.51 -23.49 2.67
N VAL A 72 1.65 -22.79 1.53
CA VAL A 72 1.02 -21.48 1.30
C VAL A 72 -0.50 -21.57 1.37
N ALA A 73 -1.09 -22.63 0.80
CA ALA A 73 -2.54 -22.83 0.80
C ALA A 73 -3.09 -23.05 2.21
N GLU A 74 -2.44 -23.89 3.02
CA GLU A 74 -2.89 -24.13 4.40
C GLU A 74 -2.76 -22.88 5.28
N ARG A 75 -1.72 -22.08 5.07
CA ARG A 75 -1.58 -20.79 5.76
C ARG A 75 -2.66 -19.79 5.35
N ARG A 76 -3.01 -19.77 4.06
CA ARG A 76 -4.12 -18.94 3.56
C ARG A 76 -5.40 -19.39 4.24
N ASP A 77 -5.67 -20.69 4.27
CA ASP A 77 -6.89 -21.23 4.84
C ASP A 77 -6.97 -20.95 6.34
N ALA A 78 -5.85 -21.00 7.07
CA ALA A 78 -5.76 -20.58 8.47
C ALA A 78 -6.06 -19.07 8.65
N MET A 79 -5.54 -18.21 7.77
CA MET A 79 -5.86 -16.77 7.78
C MET A 79 -7.35 -16.55 7.52
N PHE A 80 -7.91 -17.23 6.51
CA PHE A 80 -9.32 -17.12 6.15
C PHE A 80 -10.25 -17.69 7.23
N GLY A 81 -9.82 -18.73 7.95
CA GLY A 81 -10.50 -19.28 9.11
C GLY A 81 -10.40 -18.43 10.39
N GLY A 82 -9.60 -17.36 10.36
CA GLY A 82 -9.36 -16.47 11.49
C GLY A 82 -8.63 -17.11 12.65
N GLU A 83 -7.73 -18.04 12.35
CA GLU A 83 -6.75 -18.58 13.28
C GLU A 83 -5.74 -17.51 13.72
N PRO A 84 -4.99 -17.72 14.83
CA PRO A 84 -4.00 -16.76 15.32
C PRO A 84 -2.72 -16.73 14.46
N VAL A 85 -2.85 -16.40 13.17
CA VAL A 85 -1.75 -16.35 12.20
C VAL A 85 -0.76 -15.21 12.46
N ASN A 86 -1.18 -14.17 13.19
CA ASN A 86 -0.26 -13.21 13.78
C ASN A 86 0.27 -13.79 15.10
N THR A 87 1.28 -14.64 14.99
CA THR A 87 1.74 -15.50 16.09
C THR A 87 2.41 -14.75 17.23
N THR A 88 3.07 -13.62 16.95
CA THR A 88 3.81 -12.85 17.97
C THR A 88 2.88 -11.96 18.81
N GLU A 89 1.71 -11.61 18.29
CA GLU A 89 0.67 -10.86 19.03
C GLU A 89 -0.52 -11.74 19.43
N HIS A 90 -0.52 -13.03 19.06
CA HIS A 90 -1.61 -13.98 19.28
C HIS A 90 -2.98 -13.51 18.75
N ARG A 91 -2.98 -12.93 17.54
CA ARG A 91 -4.19 -12.37 16.89
C ARG A 91 -4.52 -13.06 15.59
N ALA A 92 -5.81 -13.04 15.24
CA ALA A 92 -6.24 -13.26 13.87
C ALA A 92 -5.76 -12.11 12.95
N ALA A 93 -5.70 -12.37 11.64
CA ALA A 93 -5.46 -11.35 10.62
C ALA A 93 -6.58 -11.43 9.58
N LEU A 94 -7.69 -10.71 9.83
CA LEU A 94 -8.98 -11.01 9.20
C LEU A 94 -9.55 -9.83 8.39
N HIS A 95 -8.70 -9.04 7.74
CA HIS A 95 -9.12 -7.89 6.93
C HIS A 95 -10.11 -8.25 5.80
N ILE A 96 -10.06 -9.48 5.28
CA ILE A 96 -11.04 -10.02 4.32
C ILE A 96 -12.49 -10.02 4.87
N ALA A 97 -12.70 -10.15 6.18
CA ALA A 97 -14.04 -10.13 6.77
C ALA A 97 -14.68 -8.73 6.70
N LEU A 98 -13.89 -7.66 6.52
CA LEU A 98 -14.38 -6.28 6.40
C LEU A 98 -15.13 -6.02 5.10
N ARG A 99 -14.86 -6.84 4.09
CA ARG A 99 -15.43 -6.74 2.74
C ARG A 99 -16.39 -7.89 2.40
N ALA A 100 -16.54 -8.84 3.31
CA ALA A 100 -17.46 -9.97 3.25
C ALA A 100 -18.92 -9.56 3.57
N TYR A 101 -19.83 -10.51 3.41
CA TYR A 101 -21.21 -10.43 3.91
C TYR A 101 -21.39 -11.34 5.15
N PRO A 102 -22.38 -11.06 6.03
CA PRO A 102 -22.60 -11.87 7.24
C PRO A 102 -22.73 -13.38 6.99
N GLU A 103 -23.34 -13.77 5.88
CA GLU A 103 -23.51 -15.16 5.43
C GLU A 103 -22.21 -15.88 5.06
N ASP A 104 -21.12 -15.14 4.80
CA ASP A 104 -19.79 -15.73 4.55
C ASP A 104 -19.21 -16.38 5.83
N GLY A 105 -19.77 -16.08 7.01
CA GLY A 105 -19.54 -16.87 8.23
C GLY A 105 -18.17 -16.72 8.90
N TYR A 106 -17.42 -15.66 8.59
CA TYR A 106 -16.11 -15.39 9.17
C TYR A 106 -16.11 -15.32 10.70
N ARG A 107 -15.05 -15.87 11.30
CA ARG A 107 -14.83 -15.91 12.74
C ARG A 107 -13.40 -15.46 13.06
N ALA A 108 -13.21 -14.62 14.06
CA ALA A 108 -11.89 -14.32 14.62
C ALA A 108 -11.70 -15.13 15.90
N LEU A 109 -10.72 -16.04 15.93
CA LEU A 109 -10.48 -16.92 17.07
C LEU A 109 -11.76 -17.67 17.54
N GLY A 110 -12.58 -18.10 16.58
CA GLY A 110 -13.84 -18.80 16.83
C GLY A 110 -15.07 -17.92 17.06
N VAL A 111 -14.90 -16.61 17.28
CA VAL A 111 -15.99 -15.65 17.52
C VAL A 111 -16.52 -15.09 16.19
N PRO A 112 -17.84 -15.20 15.88
CA PRO A 112 -18.41 -14.60 14.68
C PRO A 112 -18.21 -13.08 14.63
N VAL A 113 -17.78 -12.55 13.48
CA VAL A 113 -17.51 -11.10 13.33
C VAL A 113 -18.44 -10.40 12.32
N GLY A 114 -19.17 -11.15 11.49
CA GLY A 114 -19.91 -10.59 10.37
C GLY A 114 -21.00 -9.59 10.76
N ALA A 115 -21.72 -9.83 11.86
CA ALA A 115 -22.76 -8.93 12.35
C ALA A 115 -22.19 -7.57 12.80
N ASP A 116 -21.06 -7.59 13.51
CA ASP A 116 -20.40 -6.37 14.00
C ASP A 116 -19.83 -5.54 12.85
N VAL A 117 -19.22 -6.22 11.85
CA VAL A 117 -18.77 -5.57 10.61
C VAL A 117 -19.92 -4.89 9.88
N ALA A 118 -21.04 -5.60 9.67
CA ALA A 118 -22.21 -5.05 9.01
C ALA A 118 -22.81 -3.85 9.77
N ALA A 119 -22.84 -3.90 11.11
CA ALA A 119 -23.33 -2.82 11.94
C ALA A 119 -22.50 -1.53 11.78
N VAL A 120 -21.17 -1.65 11.76
CA VAL A 120 -20.26 -0.52 11.53
C VAL A 120 -20.39 0.01 10.10
N LEU A 121 -20.46 -0.86 9.08
CA LEU A 121 -20.68 -0.43 7.70
C LEU A 121 -22.01 0.33 7.55
N ALA A 122 -23.07 -0.12 8.20
CA ALA A 122 -24.36 0.59 8.21
C ALA A 122 -24.27 1.95 8.94
N GLN A 123 -23.44 2.07 9.98
CA GLN A 123 -23.17 3.35 10.63
C GLN A 123 -22.43 4.31 9.69
N ILE A 124 -21.40 3.82 8.99
CA ILE A 124 -20.67 4.58 7.97
C ILE A 124 -21.61 5.06 6.87
N GLU A 125 -22.50 4.19 6.37
CA GLU A 125 -23.50 4.53 5.36
C GLU A 125 -24.40 5.68 5.80
N ARG A 126 -25.02 5.56 6.99
CA ARG A 126 -25.89 6.61 7.54
C ARG A 126 -25.15 7.92 7.72
N PHE A 127 -23.94 7.87 8.27
CA PHE A 127 -23.15 9.07 8.53
C PHE A 127 -22.70 9.75 7.23
N ALA A 128 -22.11 8.99 6.31
CA ALA A 128 -21.67 9.51 5.02
C ALA A 128 -22.86 10.08 4.22
N GLY A 129 -24.02 9.42 4.26
CA GLY A 129 -25.26 9.93 3.69
C GLY A 129 -25.70 11.26 4.32
N ALA A 130 -25.65 11.38 5.64
CA ALA A 130 -26.01 12.61 6.35
C ALA A 130 -25.06 13.78 6.02
N VAL A 131 -23.75 13.55 6.00
CA VAL A 131 -22.76 14.57 5.61
C VAL A 131 -22.96 15.01 4.17
N ARG A 132 -23.04 14.07 3.22
CA ARG A 132 -23.14 14.37 1.78
C ARG A 132 -24.46 15.03 1.38
N SER A 133 -25.55 14.74 2.10
CA SER A 133 -26.85 15.38 1.86
C SER A 133 -26.99 16.75 2.51
N GLY A 134 -26.05 17.16 3.37
CA GLY A 134 -26.13 18.37 4.17
C GLY A 134 -27.05 18.25 5.40
N ALA A 135 -27.57 17.06 5.69
CA ALA A 135 -28.34 16.80 6.92
C ALA A 135 -27.46 16.86 8.18
N TRP A 136 -26.17 16.52 8.06
CA TRP A 136 -25.18 16.81 9.08
C TRP A 136 -24.65 18.23 8.88
N THR A 137 -24.93 19.10 9.85
CA THR A 137 -24.53 20.51 9.82
C THR A 137 -23.49 20.81 10.88
N GLY A 138 -22.68 21.83 10.63
CA GLY A 138 -21.82 22.43 11.65
C GLY A 138 -22.62 23.16 12.73
N PHE A 139 -21.88 23.82 13.63
CA PHE A 139 -22.42 24.47 14.82
C PHE A 139 -23.41 25.60 14.51
N ASP A 140 -23.32 26.24 13.34
CA ASP A 140 -24.18 27.34 12.90
C ASP A 140 -25.28 26.90 11.91
N GLY A 141 -25.42 25.59 11.67
CA GLY A 141 -26.44 25.03 10.78
C GLY A 141 -26.03 24.92 9.31
N ARG A 142 -24.81 25.34 8.92
CA ARG A 142 -24.31 25.15 7.56
C ARG A 142 -23.91 23.70 7.28
N ALA A 143 -24.09 23.27 6.05
CA ALA A 143 -23.65 21.95 5.59
C ALA A 143 -22.11 21.86 5.59
N ILE A 144 -21.59 20.67 5.86
CA ILE A 144 -20.15 20.41 5.83
C ILE A 144 -19.65 20.39 4.37
N THR A 145 -18.65 21.21 4.07
CA THR A 145 -17.99 21.30 2.76
C THR A 145 -16.58 20.74 2.75
N ASP A 146 -15.95 20.60 3.93
CA ASP A 146 -14.57 20.17 4.08
C ASP A 146 -14.43 19.09 5.15
N ILE A 147 -13.61 18.09 4.85
CA ILE A 147 -13.27 17.00 5.76
C ILE A 147 -11.77 17.01 5.98
N VAL A 148 -11.33 17.05 7.24
CA VAL A 148 -9.93 16.87 7.63
C VAL A 148 -9.77 15.49 8.27
N ASN A 149 -9.17 14.55 7.56
CA ASN A 149 -8.79 13.25 8.11
C ASN A 149 -7.42 13.38 8.79
N ILE A 150 -7.38 13.17 10.11
CA ILE A 150 -6.14 13.20 10.90
C ILE A 150 -5.77 11.76 11.28
N GLY A 151 -4.64 11.27 10.77
CA GLY A 151 -4.14 9.93 11.04
C GLY A 151 -2.77 9.74 10.40
N ILE A 152 -2.00 8.75 10.83
CA ILE A 152 -0.66 8.47 10.28
C ILE A 152 -0.52 7.00 9.86
N GLY A 153 0.31 6.73 8.85
CA GLY A 153 0.54 5.39 8.33
C GLY A 153 -0.75 4.78 7.77
N GLY A 154 -1.20 3.66 8.36
CA GLY A 154 -2.37 2.93 7.87
C GLY A 154 -3.68 3.70 7.99
N SER A 155 -3.75 4.67 8.91
CA SER A 155 -4.88 5.58 9.09
C SER A 155 -4.93 6.73 8.07
N ASP A 156 -3.95 6.83 7.17
CA ASP A 156 -3.82 7.90 6.18
C ASP A 156 -3.59 7.36 4.76
N LEU A 157 -2.56 6.54 4.56
CA LEU A 157 -2.06 6.17 3.23
C LEU A 157 -3.14 5.51 2.36
N GLY A 158 -3.89 4.55 2.93
CA GLY A 158 -5.00 3.89 2.22
C GLY A 158 -6.12 4.86 1.87
N PRO A 159 -6.77 5.52 2.86
CA PRO A 159 -7.81 6.51 2.59
C PRO A 159 -7.41 7.64 1.64
N ARG A 160 -6.23 8.23 1.82
CA ARG A 160 -5.70 9.31 0.97
C ARG A 160 -5.55 8.85 -0.48
N MET A 161 -4.94 7.67 -0.68
CA MET A 161 -4.75 7.09 -2.01
C MET A 161 -6.08 6.79 -2.69
N VAL A 162 -7.04 6.16 -2.00
CA VAL A 162 -8.34 5.83 -2.62
C VAL A 162 -9.14 7.08 -2.95
N CYS A 163 -9.21 8.06 -2.04
CA CYS A 163 -9.89 9.33 -2.31
C CYS A 163 -9.27 10.07 -3.49
N ARG A 164 -7.93 10.04 -3.63
CA ARG A 164 -7.23 10.64 -4.77
C ARG A 164 -7.48 9.88 -6.07
N ALA A 165 -7.41 8.55 -6.05
CA ALA A 165 -7.58 7.70 -7.22
C ALA A 165 -8.99 7.78 -7.80
N LEU A 166 -10.01 7.92 -6.94
CA LEU A 166 -11.42 7.96 -7.34
C LEU A 166 -12.00 9.38 -7.36
N ALA A 167 -11.17 10.42 -7.31
CA ALA A 167 -11.61 11.80 -7.50
C ALA A 167 -11.90 12.04 -8.99
N ASP A 168 -13.16 11.87 -9.38
CA ASP A 168 -13.66 12.08 -10.75
C ASP A 168 -14.82 13.09 -10.77
N ALA A 169 -15.38 13.36 -11.96
CA ALA A 169 -16.49 14.30 -12.12
C ALA A 169 -17.80 13.88 -11.40
N GLN A 170 -17.93 12.61 -10.99
CA GLN A 170 -19.06 12.11 -10.21
C GLN A 170 -18.83 12.24 -8.69
N THR A 171 -17.63 12.63 -8.27
CA THR A 171 -17.31 12.88 -6.85
C THR A 171 -17.93 14.21 -6.41
N THR A 172 -19.16 14.12 -5.88
CA THR A 172 -19.92 15.28 -5.37
C THR A 172 -19.80 15.47 -3.85
N GLY A 173 -18.86 14.78 -3.19
CA GLY A 173 -18.68 14.85 -1.74
C GLY A 173 -17.99 16.14 -1.28
N PRO A 174 -17.86 16.33 0.05
CA PRO A 174 -17.00 17.35 0.63
C PRO A 174 -15.56 17.28 0.11
N ARG A 175 -14.84 18.39 0.15
CA ARG A 175 -13.40 18.45 -0.13
C ARG A 175 -12.64 17.69 0.95
N MET A 176 -11.73 16.82 0.54
CA MET A 176 -10.95 15.98 1.45
C MET A 176 -9.56 16.57 1.67
N HIS A 177 -9.19 16.72 2.93
CA HIS A 177 -7.88 17.13 3.41
C HIS A 177 -7.32 16.04 4.31
N PHE A 178 -6.04 15.73 4.19
CA PHE A 178 -5.40 14.65 4.92
C PHE A 178 -4.15 15.16 5.63
N VAL A 179 -4.15 15.07 6.96
CA VAL A 179 -3.06 15.54 7.83
C VAL A 179 -2.48 14.34 8.58
N ALA A 180 -1.18 14.13 8.43
CA ALA A 180 -0.52 12.95 8.98
C ALA A 180 0.74 13.29 9.78
N ASN A 181 1.54 14.24 9.30
CA ASN A 181 2.83 14.52 9.91
C ASN A 181 2.66 15.33 11.20
N VAL A 182 3.54 15.11 12.19
CA VAL A 182 3.63 15.94 13.40
C VAL A 182 4.40 17.24 13.16
N ASP A 183 5.11 17.34 12.03
CA ASP A 183 5.57 18.64 11.52
C ASP A 183 4.35 19.56 11.37
N GLY A 184 4.30 20.60 12.20
CA GLY A 184 3.19 21.55 12.27
C GLY A 184 2.89 22.23 10.92
N SER A 185 3.83 22.21 9.98
CA SER A 185 3.62 22.70 8.61
C SER A 185 2.50 21.95 7.86
N ASP A 186 2.26 20.67 8.16
CA ASP A 186 1.22 19.87 7.50
C ASP A 186 -0.18 20.40 7.85
N LEU A 187 -0.46 20.54 9.14
CA LEU A 187 -1.72 21.09 9.64
C LEU A 187 -1.83 22.60 9.36
N ALA A 188 -0.74 23.37 9.52
CA ALA A 188 -0.73 24.82 9.32
C ALA A 188 -0.96 25.24 7.86
N ARG A 189 -0.64 24.40 6.87
CA ARG A 189 -1.04 24.63 5.47
C ARG A 189 -2.50 24.29 5.20
N THR A 190 -3.08 23.41 6.01
CA THR A 190 -4.44 22.90 5.82
C THR A 190 -5.48 23.85 6.39
N LEU A 191 -5.36 24.25 7.66
CA LEU A 191 -6.40 24.98 8.39
C LEU A 191 -6.75 26.39 7.88
N PRO A 192 -5.81 27.26 7.45
CA PRO A 192 -6.12 28.67 7.14
C PRO A 192 -7.11 28.87 6.00
N GLY A 193 -7.26 27.90 5.09
CA GLY A 193 -8.21 27.96 3.98
C GLY A 193 -9.61 27.42 4.32
N LEU A 194 -9.84 26.96 5.55
CA LEU A 194 -11.07 26.29 5.95
C LEU A 194 -12.00 27.18 6.76
N ASP A 195 -13.30 26.92 6.62
CA ASP A 195 -14.34 27.56 7.43
C ASP A 195 -14.73 26.60 8.57
N ALA A 196 -14.53 27.02 9.83
CA ALA A 196 -14.82 26.19 10.99
C ALA A 196 -16.28 25.74 11.05
N ALA A 197 -17.24 26.52 10.55
CA ALA A 197 -18.64 26.09 10.59
C ALA A 197 -19.02 25.09 9.48
N ALA A 198 -18.18 24.93 8.46
CA ALA A 198 -18.39 23.98 7.36
C ALA A 198 -17.32 22.87 7.30
N THR A 199 -16.50 22.72 8.34
CA THR A 199 -15.40 21.73 8.39
C THR A 199 -15.69 20.64 9.42
N LEU A 200 -15.50 19.37 9.07
CA LEU A 200 -15.55 18.24 9.99
C LEU A 200 -14.20 17.54 10.04
N VAL A 201 -13.76 17.16 11.25
CA VAL A 201 -12.53 16.42 11.49
C VAL A 201 -12.85 14.95 11.78
N ILE A 202 -12.16 14.04 11.09
CA ILE A 202 -12.17 12.61 11.37
C ILE A 202 -10.82 12.27 12.02
N VAL A 203 -10.83 11.88 13.30
CA VAL A 203 -9.61 11.48 14.02
C VAL A 203 -9.46 9.96 13.96
N CYS A 204 -8.45 9.48 13.21
CA CYS A 204 -8.22 8.07 12.92
C CYS A 204 -7.01 7.52 13.68
N SER A 205 -7.23 6.90 14.84
CA SER A 205 -6.18 6.23 15.62
C SER A 205 -6.73 5.03 16.38
N LYS A 206 -6.11 3.86 16.18
CA LYS A 206 -6.47 2.61 16.87
C LYS A 206 -6.46 2.79 18.38
N THR A 207 -5.33 3.25 18.92
CA THR A 207 -5.15 3.42 20.37
C THR A 207 -5.72 4.73 20.89
N PHE A 208 -5.95 5.70 20.00
CA PHE A 208 -6.28 7.10 20.34
C PHE A 208 -5.23 7.80 21.21
N THR A 209 -3.99 7.31 21.13
CA THR A 209 -2.83 7.82 21.90
C THR A 209 -1.60 8.06 21.03
N THR A 210 -1.71 7.84 19.71
CA THR A 210 -0.63 8.07 18.76
C THR A 210 -0.20 9.54 18.81
N LEU A 211 1.06 9.80 19.16
CA LEU A 211 1.59 11.13 19.46
C LEU A 211 1.27 12.13 18.34
N GLU A 212 1.61 11.77 17.10
CA GLU A 212 1.44 12.61 15.93
C GLU A 212 -0.04 12.94 15.67
N THR A 213 -0.91 11.92 15.74
CA THR A 213 -2.35 12.07 15.54
C THR A 213 -2.98 12.94 16.63
N MET A 214 -2.62 12.72 17.91
CA MET A 214 -3.21 13.46 19.02
C MET A 214 -2.70 14.89 19.10
N ALA A 215 -1.44 15.15 18.77
CA ALA A 215 -0.92 16.52 18.65
C ALA A 215 -1.71 17.32 17.60
N ASN A 216 -1.93 16.73 16.43
CA ASN A 216 -2.73 17.35 15.36
C ASN A 216 -4.21 17.50 15.74
N ALA A 217 -4.82 16.48 16.36
CA ALA A 217 -6.22 16.54 16.78
C ALA A 217 -6.46 17.62 17.84
N CYS A 218 -5.57 17.72 18.85
CA CYS A 218 -5.61 18.78 19.85
C CYS A 218 -5.46 20.17 19.21
N THR A 219 -4.50 20.34 18.30
CA THR A 219 -4.28 21.61 17.60
C THR A 219 -5.47 22.01 16.74
N ALA A 220 -6.07 21.06 16.00
CA ALA A 220 -7.29 21.29 15.24
C ALA A 220 -8.45 21.70 16.17
N ARG A 221 -8.65 20.99 17.29
CA ARG A 221 -9.67 21.32 18.28
C ARG A 221 -9.50 22.75 18.81
N ASP A 222 -8.27 23.12 19.15
CA ASP A 222 -7.98 24.46 19.65
C ASP A 222 -8.22 25.53 18.58
N TRP A 223 -7.94 25.23 17.31
CA TRP A 223 -8.31 26.09 16.18
C TRP A 223 -9.82 26.31 16.08
N PHE A 224 -10.66 25.26 16.18
CA PHE A 224 -12.13 25.43 16.20
C PHE A 224 -12.59 26.35 17.34
N LEU A 225 -12.02 26.18 18.54
CA LEU A 225 -12.34 27.05 19.68
C LEU A 225 -11.94 28.51 19.42
N GLN A 226 -10.78 28.75 18.80
CA GLN A 226 -10.32 30.08 18.41
C GLN A 226 -11.19 30.72 17.32
N GLN A 227 -11.81 29.92 16.45
CA GLN A 227 -12.78 30.37 15.44
C GLN A 227 -14.19 30.62 16.02
N GLY A 228 -14.37 30.52 17.35
CA GLY A 228 -15.63 30.82 18.02
C GLY A 228 -16.59 29.63 18.18
N VAL A 229 -16.16 28.41 17.83
CA VAL A 229 -16.95 27.21 18.11
C VAL A 229 -16.94 26.94 19.61
N THR A 230 -18.12 26.77 20.20
CA THR A 230 -18.22 26.44 21.63
C THR A 230 -17.76 24.99 21.90
N ARG A 231 -17.38 24.67 23.14
CA ARG A 231 -17.05 23.29 23.53
C ARG A 231 -18.18 22.30 23.20
N ALA A 232 -19.44 22.70 23.39
CA ALA A 232 -20.59 21.89 23.02
C ALA A 232 -20.75 21.75 21.49
N GLY A 233 -20.37 22.79 20.74
CA GLY A 233 -20.37 22.79 19.27
C GLY A 233 -19.38 21.79 18.67
N LEU A 234 -18.26 21.48 19.36
CA LEU A 234 -17.24 20.53 18.87
C LEU A 234 -17.80 19.15 18.52
N ALA A 235 -18.86 18.69 19.19
CA ALA A 235 -19.49 17.39 18.91
C ALA A 235 -20.04 17.28 17.47
N ARG A 236 -20.28 18.41 16.78
CA ARG A 236 -20.68 18.45 15.36
C ARG A 236 -19.51 18.47 14.39
N HIS A 237 -18.30 18.71 14.89
CA HIS A 237 -17.09 18.95 14.10
C HIS A 237 -15.99 17.90 14.31
N PHE A 238 -16.19 16.94 15.21
CA PHE A 238 -15.25 15.85 15.43
C PHE A 238 -15.97 14.51 15.51
N VAL A 239 -15.44 13.54 14.75
CA VAL A 239 -15.78 12.12 14.85
C VAL A 239 -14.50 11.31 15.02
N ALA A 240 -14.60 10.11 15.59
CA ALA A 240 -13.45 9.26 15.88
C ALA A 240 -13.56 7.90 15.18
N VAL A 241 -12.44 7.44 14.63
CA VAL A 241 -12.25 6.05 14.21
C VAL A 241 -11.20 5.43 15.12
N SER A 242 -11.64 4.56 16.03
CA SER A 242 -10.79 4.05 17.12
C SER A 242 -11.31 2.76 17.71
N THR A 243 -10.51 2.11 18.56
CA THR A 243 -10.97 1.03 19.45
C THR A 243 -11.06 1.48 20.91
N ASN A 244 -10.66 2.72 21.23
CA ASN A 244 -10.53 3.23 22.59
C ASN A 244 -11.64 4.24 22.93
N ARG A 245 -12.79 3.73 23.38
CA ARG A 245 -13.98 4.54 23.68
C ARG A 245 -13.74 5.59 24.78
N ASP A 246 -12.98 5.23 25.81
CA ASP A 246 -12.77 6.11 26.96
C ASP A 246 -11.91 7.32 26.58
N ALA A 247 -10.83 7.11 25.81
CA ALA A 247 -9.98 8.20 25.32
C ALA A 247 -10.72 9.11 24.32
N VAL A 248 -11.61 8.56 23.50
CA VAL A 248 -12.49 9.33 22.60
C VAL A 248 -13.43 10.24 23.39
N ALA A 249 -14.06 9.71 24.44
CA ALA A 249 -14.93 10.48 25.31
C ALA A 249 -14.16 11.57 26.07
N GLU A 250 -12.96 11.25 26.60
CA GLU A 250 -12.09 12.21 27.30
C GLU A 250 -11.65 13.36 26.40
N PHE A 251 -11.37 13.09 25.12
CA PHE A 251 -11.03 14.12 24.14
C PHE A 251 -12.19 15.09 23.87
N GLY A 252 -13.43 14.67 24.11
CA GLY A 252 -14.65 15.45 23.93
C GLY A 252 -15.47 15.09 22.69
N ILE A 253 -15.23 13.91 22.10
CA ILE A 253 -16.07 13.38 21.01
C ILE A 253 -17.20 12.56 21.63
N ASP A 254 -18.43 12.76 21.15
CA ASP A 254 -19.57 11.94 21.52
C ASP A 254 -19.27 10.46 21.15
N PRO A 255 -19.34 9.49 22.07
CA PRO A 255 -19.17 8.09 21.73
C PRO A 255 -20.12 7.57 20.65
N ALA A 256 -21.27 8.22 20.40
CA ALA A 256 -22.15 7.91 19.26
C ALA A 256 -21.52 8.27 17.89
N ASN A 257 -20.55 9.19 17.89
CA ASN A 257 -19.74 9.61 16.75
C ASN A 257 -18.40 8.85 16.66
N MET A 258 -18.28 7.75 17.42
CA MET A 258 -17.17 6.81 17.29
C MET A 258 -17.54 5.67 16.34
N PHE A 259 -16.62 5.35 15.43
CA PHE A 259 -16.72 4.25 14.49
C PHE A 259 -15.69 3.19 14.90
N PRO A 260 -16.13 2.08 15.53
CA PRO A 260 -15.20 1.09 16.06
C PRO A 260 -14.61 0.20 14.95
N PHE A 261 -13.46 -0.39 15.26
CA PHE A 261 -12.89 -1.51 14.51
C PHE A 261 -12.17 -2.45 15.48
N TRP A 262 -11.52 -3.50 14.96
CA TRP A 262 -11.04 -4.61 15.78
C TRP A 262 -9.53 -4.77 15.79
N ASP A 263 -9.02 -5.53 16.75
CA ASP A 263 -7.59 -5.78 16.93
C ASP A 263 -6.96 -6.60 15.80
N TRP A 264 -7.72 -7.52 15.20
CA TRP A 264 -7.38 -8.33 14.02
C TRP A 264 -7.32 -7.52 12.71
N VAL A 265 -7.69 -6.23 12.74
CA VAL A 265 -7.45 -5.29 11.66
C VAL A 265 -6.07 -4.65 11.84
N GLY A 266 -5.13 -5.06 10.99
CA GLY A 266 -3.81 -4.44 10.88
C GLY A 266 -3.91 -3.06 10.23
N GLY A 267 -3.12 -2.09 10.69
CA GLY A 267 -3.20 -0.70 10.21
C GLY A 267 -3.06 -0.57 8.69
N ARG A 268 -2.05 -1.22 8.11
CA ARG A 268 -1.81 -1.26 6.65
C ARG A 268 -2.82 -2.09 5.84
N PHE A 269 -3.79 -2.72 6.51
CA PHE A 269 -4.91 -3.46 5.92
C PHE A 269 -6.28 -2.86 6.34
N SER A 270 -6.30 -1.63 6.84
CA SER A 270 -7.47 -1.10 7.58
C SER A 270 -8.47 -0.30 6.76
N LEU A 271 -8.13 0.12 5.53
CA LEU A 271 -8.96 1.03 4.72
C LEU A 271 -10.38 0.50 4.44
N TRP A 272 -10.59 -0.81 4.58
CA TRP A 272 -11.88 -1.50 4.42
C TRP A 272 -12.81 -1.36 5.62
N SER A 273 -12.25 -0.98 6.78
CA SER A 273 -12.97 -0.83 8.06
C SER A 273 -13.54 0.59 8.23
N ALA A 274 -13.87 0.97 9.46
CA ALA A 274 -14.14 2.35 9.85
C ALA A 274 -13.05 3.36 9.43
N VAL A 275 -11.80 2.94 9.21
CA VAL A 275 -10.74 3.80 8.65
C VAL A 275 -11.10 4.30 7.25
N GLY A 276 -11.93 3.57 6.50
CA GLY A 276 -12.50 3.98 5.22
C GLY A 276 -13.64 5.00 5.31
N LEU A 277 -13.98 5.54 6.49
CA LEU A 277 -15.05 6.53 6.65
C LEU A 277 -14.85 7.75 5.74
N SER A 278 -13.63 8.27 5.67
CA SER A 278 -13.28 9.39 4.79
C SER A 278 -13.47 9.05 3.30
N ILE A 279 -13.25 7.79 2.90
CA ILE A 279 -13.54 7.30 1.55
C ILE A 279 -15.06 7.34 1.31
N ALA A 280 -15.85 6.74 2.19
CA ALA A 280 -17.30 6.70 2.05
C ALA A 280 -17.93 8.10 2.01
N VAL A 281 -17.40 9.06 2.77
CA VAL A 281 -17.82 10.47 2.72
C VAL A 281 -17.44 11.10 1.37
N ALA A 282 -16.24 10.85 0.85
CA ALA A 282 -15.76 11.42 -0.41
C ALA A 282 -16.55 10.93 -1.63
N ILE A 283 -16.70 9.61 -1.79
CA ILE A 283 -17.27 8.99 -3.00
C ILE A 283 -18.71 8.48 -2.83
N GLY A 284 -19.24 8.51 -1.61
CA GLY A 284 -20.54 7.94 -1.28
C GLY A 284 -20.49 6.44 -0.97
N PHE A 285 -21.38 5.98 -0.09
CA PHE A 285 -21.35 4.60 0.40
C PHE A 285 -21.57 3.55 -0.70
N GLY A 286 -22.42 3.82 -1.70
CA GLY A 286 -22.62 2.88 -2.82
C GLY A 286 -21.32 2.60 -3.60
N ARG A 287 -20.49 3.62 -3.85
CA ARG A 287 -19.17 3.45 -4.48
C ARG A 287 -18.16 2.82 -3.52
N PHE A 288 -18.23 3.12 -2.22
CA PHE A 288 -17.43 2.42 -1.20
C PHE A 288 -17.79 0.92 -1.11
N ARG A 289 -19.07 0.56 -1.26
CA ARG A 289 -19.50 -0.84 -1.33
C ARG A 289 -18.93 -1.54 -2.56
N GLN A 290 -18.95 -0.90 -3.73
CA GLN A 290 -18.32 -1.43 -4.94
C GLN A 290 -16.80 -1.66 -4.76
N LEU A 291 -16.11 -0.77 -4.04
CA LEU A 291 -14.70 -0.96 -3.66
C LEU A 291 -14.49 -2.22 -2.82
N LEU A 292 -15.34 -2.42 -1.80
CA LEU A 292 -15.31 -3.63 -0.99
C LEU A 292 -15.64 -4.89 -1.82
N ASP A 293 -16.61 -4.80 -2.74
CA ASP A 293 -17.02 -5.93 -3.59
C ASP A 293 -15.92 -6.39 -4.54
N GLY A 294 -15.18 -5.46 -5.14
CA GLY A 294 -14.03 -5.79 -5.97
C GLY A 294 -12.89 -6.44 -5.20
N ALA A 295 -12.66 -5.95 -3.98
CA ALA A 295 -11.69 -6.55 -3.07
C ALA A 295 -12.12 -7.97 -2.63
N ARG A 296 -13.41 -8.18 -2.32
CA ARG A 296 -13.98 -9.50 -2.01
C ARG A 296 -13.89 -10.46 -3.21
N ALA A 297 -14.11 -9.97 -4.43
CA ALA A 297 -13.97 -10.80 -5.63
C ALA A 297 -12.53 -11.35 -5.75
N MET A 298 -11.53 -10.54 -5.44
CA MET A 298 -10.13 -10.97 -5.42
C MET A 298 -9.81 -11.91 -4.25
N ASP A 299 -10.47 -11.78 -3.09
CA ASP A 299 -10.37 -12.78 -2.00
C ASP A 299 -10.83 -14.16 -2.45
N LEU A 300 -12.00 -14.22 -3.10
CA LEU A 300 -12.55 -15.47 -3.62
C LEU A 300 -11.65 -16.06 -4.70
N HIS A 301 -11.11 -15.22 -5.59
CA HIS A 301 -10.11 -15.64 -6.57
C HIS A 301 -8.88 -16.25 -5.89
N PHE A 302 -8.29 -15.57 -4.91
CA PHE A 302 -7.13 -16.06 -4.19
C PHE A 302 -7.38 -17.38 -3.45
N ALA A 303 -8.58 -17.55 -2.88
CA ALA A 303 -8.99 -18.75 -2.17
C ALA A 303 -9.24 -19.97 -3.07
N SER A 304 -9.77 -19.75 -4.28
CA SER A 304 -10.31 -20.85 -5.09
C SER A 304 -9.61 -21.12 -6.42
N ALA A 305 -8.90 -20.13 -6.98
CA ALA A 305 -8.30 -20.29 -8.30
C ALA A 305 -7.13 -21.30 -8.30
N PRO A 306 -6.99 -22.11 -9.37
CA PRO A 306 -5.85 -23.01 -9.51
C PRO A 306 -4.54 -22.20 -9.59
N PRO A 307 -3.40 -22.74 -9.14
CA PRO A 307 -2.16 -21.99 -8.99
C PRO A 307 -1.72 -21.20 -10.23
N GLU A 308 -1.87 -21.79 -11.41
CA GLU A 308 -1.50 -21.22 -12.71
C GLU A 308 -2.42 -20.08 -13.20
N ARG A 309 -3.56 -19.86 -12.54
CA ARG A 309 -4.46 -18.72 -12.80
C ARG A 309 -4.59 -17.79 -11.60
N ASN A 310 -3.93 -18.08 -10.48
CA ASN A 310 -4.04 -17.34 -9.24
C ASN A 310 -3.10 -16.12 -9.25
N LEU A 311 -3.66 -14.94 -9.55
CA LEU A 311 -2.90 -13.69 -9.76
C LEU A 311 -1.99 -13.34 -8.57
N PRO A 312 -2.50 -13.30 -7.31
CA PRO A 312 -1.65 -13.02 -6.17
C PRO A 312 -0.54 -14.05 -5.94
N LEU A 313 -0.82 -15.34 -6.17
CA LEU A 313 0.18 -16.40 -6.04
C LEU A 313 1.30 -16.26 -7.06
N ILE A 314 0.95 -16.03 -8.34
CA ILE A 314 1.95 -15.83 -9.41
C ILE A 314 2.85 -14.64 -9.08
N LEU A 315 2.26 -13.49 -8.71
CA LEU A 315 3.04 -12.30 -8.39
C LEU A 315 3.93 -12.50 -7.16
N GLY A 316 3.42 -13.12 -6.09
CA GLY A 316 4.21 -13.40 -4.89
C GLY A 316 5.36 -14.38 -5.15
N LEU A 317 5.16 -15.37 -6.02
CA LEU A 317 6.21 -16.28 -6.46
C LEU A 317 7.28 -15.58 -7.32
N LEU A 318 6.88 -14.67 -8.20
CA LEU A 318 7.82 -13.84 -8.96
C LEU A 318 8.64 -12.93 -8.04
N ASP A 319 8.03 -12.34 -7.02
CA ASP A 319 8.77 -11.52 -6.05
C ASP A 319 9.85 -12.33 -5.34
N VAL A 320 9.52 -13.53 -4.86
CA VAL A 320 10.49 -14.42 -4.21
C VAL A 320 11.54 -14.91 -5.20
N TRP A 321 11.14 -15.22 -6.44
CA TRP A 321 12.07 -15.57 -7.53
C TRP A 321 13.14 -14.49 -7.72
N TYR A 322 12.72 -13.24 -7.89
CA TYR A 322 13.64 -12.13 -8.10
C TYR A 322 14.44 -11.78 -6.86
N ARG A 323 13.80 -11.76 -5.69
CA ARG A 323 14.42 -11.33 -4.45
C ARG A 323 15.44 -12.33 -3.92
N SER A 324 15.07 -13.60 -3.88
CA SER A 324 15.83 -14.65 -3.19
C SER A 324 16.74 -15.46 -4.11
N PHE A 325 16.52 -15.46 -5.42
CA PHE A 325 17.34 -16.23 -6.37
C PHE A 325 18.09 -15.37 -7.38
N LEU A 326 17.51 -14.25 -7.83
CA LEU A 326 18.16 -13.33 -8.78
C LEU A 326 18.72 -12.06 -8.14
N GLY A 327 18.62 -11.92 -6.80
CA GLY A 327 19.26 -10.85 -6.04
C GLY A 327 18.67 -9.45 -6.23
N ALA A 328 17.45 -9.32 -6.75
CA ALA A 328 16.79 -8.03 -6.92
C ALA A 328 16.44 -7.43 -5.54
N GLY A 329 17.15 -6.39 -5.12
CA GLY A 329 16.95 -5.72 -3.83
C GLY A 329 15.83 -4.69 -3.82
N SER A 330 15.31 -4.30 -4.98
CA SER A 330 14.21 -3.35 -5.11
C SER A 330 13.24 -3.74 -6.21
N ARG A 331 12.00 -3.23 -6.14
CA ARG A 331 10.95 -3.37 -7.14
C ARG A 331 10.32 -2.01 -7.43
N CYS A 332 10.21 -1.68 -8.71
CA CYS A 332 9.57 -0.45 -9.17
C CYS A 332 8.07 -0.68 -9.42
N VAL A 333 7.23 0.23 -8.95
CA VAL A 333 5.80 0.30 -9.28
C VAL A 333 5.59 1.54 -10.13
N ALA A 334 5.16 1.36 -11.37
CA ALA A 334 4.98 2.45 -12.32
C ALA A 334 3.53 2.47 -12.85
N PRO A 335 2.60 3.16 -12.15
CA PRO A 335 1.24 3.33 -12.64
C PRO A 335 1.23 4.30 -13.84
N TYR A 336 0.84 3.83 -15.01
CA TYR A 336 0.49 4.64 -16.18
C TYR A 336 -0.97 5.08 -16.07
N CYS A 337 -1.25 5.76 -14.97
CA CYS A 337 -2.56 6.27 -14.58
C CYS A 337 -2.35 7.31 -13.47
N GLU A 338 -2.45 8.60 -13.80
CA GLU A 338 -2.11 9.69 -12.88
C GLU A 338 -2.86 9.66 -11.53
N PRO A 339 -4.18 9.34 -11.48
CA PRO A 339 -4.88 9.22 -10.19
C PRO A 339 -4.28 8.17 -9.23
N LEU A 340 -3.49 7.21 -9.73
CA LEU A 340 -2.80 6.20 -8.93
C LEU A 340 -1.42 6.67 -8.42
N GLU A 341 -1.11 7.96 -8.43
CA GLU A 341 0.19 8.49 -7.99
C GLU A 341 0.59 8.12 -6.56
N LEU A 342 -0.40 7.89 -5.68
CA LEU A 342 -0.17 7.49 -4.30
C LEU A 342 -0.13 5.97 -4.09
N LEU A 343 -0.36 5.16 -5.14
CA LEU A 343 -0.32 3.70 -5.05
C LEU A 343 1.07 3.20 -4.63
N PRO A 344 2.22 3.69 -5.17
CA PRO A 344 3.53 3.27 -4.70
C PRO A 344 3.75 3.53 -3.19
N ALA A 345 3.30 4.68 -2.68
CA ALA A 345 3.41 5.01 -1.25
C ALA A 345 2.52 4.12 -0.36
N PHE A 346 1.32 3.77 -0.83
CA PHE A 346 0.49 2.76 -0.16
C PHE A 346 1.17 1.39 -0.11
N LEU A 347 1.70 0.92 -1.24
CA LEU A 347 2.39 -0.37 -1.34
C LEU A 347 3.69 -0.43 -0.54
N GLN A 348 4.39 0.69 -0.39
CA GLN A 348 5.55 0.80 0.50
C GLN A 348 5.21 0.37 1.91
N GLN A 349 4.14 0.91 2.49
CA GLN A 349 3.72 0.50 3.82
C GLN A 349 3.23 -0.95 3.81
N LEU A 350 2.34 -1.30 2.88
CA LEU A 350 1.73 -2.64 2.83
C LEU A 350 2.81 -3.73 2.79
N GLU A 351 3.79 -3.61 1.89
CA GLU A 351 4.78 -4.66 1.67
C GLU A 351 5.98 -4.56 2.61
N MET A 352 6.56 -3.37 2.79
CA MET A 352 7.81 -3.23 3.54
C MET A 352 7.56 -3.36 5.04
N GLU A 353 6.45 -2.86 5.57
CA GLU A 353 6.12 -3.04 7.00
C GLU A 353 5.64 -4.47 7.30
N SER A 354 4.96 -5.12 6.34
CA SER A 354 4.57 -6.54 6.49
C SER A 354 5.77 -7.47 6.45
N ASN A 355 6.57 -7.36 5.40
CA ASN A 355 7.55 -8.38 5.02
C ASN A 355 9.00 -7.93 5.17
N GLY A 356 9.28 -6.70 5.60
CA GLY A 356 10.63 -6.24 5.98
C GLY A 356 11.11 -6.82 7.30
N LYS A 357 11.22 -8.16 7.36
CA LYS A 357 11.50 -8.93 8.58
C LYS A 357 12.84 -9.65 8.51
N SER A 358 13.42 -9.93 9.68
CA SER A 358 14.70 -10.63 9.84
C SER A 358 14.60 -11.95 10.62
N VAL A 359 13.41 -12.25 11.16
CA VAL A 359 13.15 -13.41 12.00
C VAL A 359 11.96 -14.19 11.44
N ARG A 360 12.12 -15.51 11.34
CA ARG A 360 11.08 -16.44 10.92
C ARG A 360 10.12 -16.74 12.06
N LEU A 361 8.98 -17.34 11.73
CA LEU A 361 7.94 -17.75 12.68
C LEU A 361 8.42 -18.78 13.72
N ASP A 362 9.48 -19.54 13.43
CA ASP A 362 10.13 -20.47 14.37
C ASP A 362 11.13 -19.78 15.33
N GLY A 363 11.28 -18.45 15.23
CA GLY A 363 12.26 -17.67 16.00
C GLY A 363 13.68 -17.70 15.43
N GLY A 364 13.93 -18.45 14.35
CA GLY A 364 15.22 -18.49 13.67
C GLY A 364 15.47 -17.25 12.81
N ALA A 365 16.75 -16.91 12.61
CA ALA A 365 17.14 -15.85 11.69
C ALA A 365 16.77 -16.21 10.23
N LEU A 366 16.41 -15.18 9.45
CA LEU A 366 16.16 -15.32 8.02
C LEU A 366 17.46 -15.26 7.22
N ASP A 367 17.67 -16.24 6.33
CA ASP A 367 18.89 -16.45 5.55
C ASP A 367 18.72 -16.14 4.04
N ALA A 368 17.49 -15.97 3.56
CA ALA A 368 17.17 -15.74 2.14
C ALA A 368 16.92 -14.27 1.75
N GLY A 369 17.04 -13.34 2.70
CA GLY A 369 16.48 -11.98 2.57
C GLY A 369 14.94 -11.98 2.56
N SER A 370 14.36 -10.83 2.87
CA SER A 370 12.90 -10.61 2.87
C SER A 370 12.51 -9.51 1.87
N ALA A 371 11.39 -8.81 2.07
CA ALA A 371 10.84 -7.85 1.11
C ALA A 371 11.89 -6.96 0.43
N ALA A 372 11.70 -6.76 -0.88
CA ALA A 372 12.46 -5.77 -1.63
C ALA A 372 12.01 -4.35 -1.25
N VAL A 373 12.87 -3.36 -1.48
CA VAL A 373 12.47 -1.95 -1.37
C VAL A 373 11.46 -1.64 -2.48
N VAL A 374 10.26 -1.20 -2.11
CA VAL A 374 9.21 -0.79 -3.05
C VAL A 374 9.29 0.70 -3.30
N TRP A 375 9.25 1.13 -4.56
CA TRP A 375 9.36 2.53 -4.93
C TRP A 375 8.77 2.80 -6.32
N GLY A 376 8.55 4.07 -6.65
CA GLY A 376 8.15 4.48 -8.00
C GLY A 376 7.25 5.70 -8.01
N THR A 377 6.93 6.17 -9.23
CA THR A 377 6.03 7.27 -9.52
C THR A 377 5.18 6.94 -10.76
N THR A 378 4.25 7.82 -11.12
CA THR A 378 3.42 7.63 -12.31
C THR A 378 4.24 7.64 -13.59
N GLY A 379 3.84 6.80 -14.55
CA GLY A 379 4.23 6.96 -15.95
C GLY A 379 3.42 8.09 -16.59
N THR A 380 4.01 8.95 -17.42
CA THR A 380 5.37 8.89 -17.97
C THR A 380 6.42 9.64 -17.13
N ASN A 381 6.04 10.27 -16.02
CA ASN A 381 6.95 11.10 -15.21
C ASN A 381 8.21 10.32 -14.77
N GLY A 382 8.06 9.06 -14.34
CA GLY A 382 9.18 8.19 -14.00
C GLY A 382 10.17 7.97 -15.16
N GLN A 383 9.70 7.97 -16.41
CA GLN A 383 10.57 7.85 -17.59
C GLN A 383 11.58 8.99 -17.69
N HIS A 384 11.16 10.19 -17.27
CA HIS A 384 11.96 11.41 -17.31
C HIS A 384 12.68 11.70 -15.97
N ALA A 385 12.71 10.73 -15.06
CA ALA A 385 13.37 10.87 -13.75
C ALA A 385 14.43 9.78 -13.53
N TYR A 386 14.03 8.52 -13.51
CA TYR A 386 14.89 7.41 -13.06
C TYR A 386 14.94 6.22 -14.03
N PHE A 387 14.19 6.22 -15.13
CA PHE A 387 14.24 5.11 -16.08
C PHE A 387 15.60 4.96 -16.78
N GLN A 388 16.44 6.00 -16.78
CA GLN A 388 17.86 5.87 -17.13
C GLN A 388 18.54 4.74 -16.33
N MET A 389 18.36 4.74 -15.00
CA MET A 389 18.88 3.69 -14.13
C MET A 389 18.20 2.35 -14.41
N MET A 390 16.89 2.37 -14.68
CA MET A 390 16.15 1.14 -14.98
C MET A 390 16.69 0.46 -16.24
N HIS A 391 17.08 1.21 -17.27
CA HIS A 391 17.55 0.70 -18.56
C HIS A 391 19.04 0.37 -18.63
N GLN A 392 19.89 1.24 -18.07
CA GLN A 392 21.35 1.15 -18.23
C GLN A 392 22.10 1.12 -16.89
N GLY A 393 21.38 1.14 -15.76
CA GLY A 393 21.99 0.97 -14.44
C GLY A 393 22.43 -0.46 -14.18
N SER A 394 23.37 -0.63 -13.26
CA SER A 394 23.96 -1.94 -12.89
C SER A 394 23.05 -2.83 -12.04
N GLN A 395 21.91 -2.32 -11.59
CA GLN A 395 20.97 -3.07 -10.77
C GLN A 395 19.88 -3.73 -11.62
N LEU A 396 19.55 -4.98 -11.28
CA LEU A 396 18.35 -5.65 -11.77
C LEU A 396 17.15 -5.20 -10.93
N VAL A 397 16.23 -4.46 -11.54
CA VAL A 397 15.02 -3.97 -10.87
C VAL A 397 13.80 -4.45 -11.65
N PRO A 398 13.04 -5.43 -11.12
CA PRO A 398 11.72 -5.76 -11.63
C PRO A 398 10.78 -4.56 -11.56
N VAL A 399 9.98 -4.37 -12.60
CA VAL A 399 8.98 -3.29 -12.65
C VAL A 399 7.58 -3.84 -12.89
N ASP A 400 6.62 -3.34 -12.14
CA ASP A 400 5.21 -3.54 -12.42
C ASP A 400 4.65 -2.29 -13.10
N PHE A 401 4.32 -2.43 -14.39
CA PHE A 401 3.54 -1.44 -15.12
C PHE A 401 2.06 -1.66 -14.81
N ILE A 402 1.37 -0.62 -14.35
CA ILE A 402 -0.06 -0.69 -14.04
C ILE A 402 -0.80 0.32 -14.91
N ALA A 403 -1.71 -0.10 -15.78
CA ALA A 403 -2.43 0.80 -16.69
C ALA A 403 -3.91 0.47 -16.76
N THR A 404 -4.74 1.43 -17.20
CA THR A 404 -6.15 1.18 -17.50
C THR A 404 -6.36 1.04 -19.00
N LEU A 405 -7.21 0.11 -19.42
CA LEU A 405 -7.60 -0.03 -20.82
C LEU A 405 -8.51 1.12 -21.24
N GLU A 406 -9.52 1.41 -20.44
CA GLU A 406 -10.38 2.59 -20.62
C GLU A 406 -9.70 3.85 -20.07
N PRO A 407 -9.86 5.00 -20.75
CA PRO A 407 -9.31 6.27 -20.30
C PRO A 407 -10.07 6.79 -19.06
N VAL A 408 -9.34 7.39 -18.11
CA VAL A 408 -9.97 8.09 -16.97
C VAL A 408 -10.55 9.46 -17.38
N SER A 409 -9.99 10.07 -18.44
CA SER A 409 -10.42 11.36 -18.99
C SER A 409 -10.61 11.25 -20.51
N ASP A 410 -11.59 11.97 -21.04
CA ASP A 410 -11.97 12.01 -22.45
C ASP A 410 -11.09 12.92 -23.32
N LEU A 411 -9.97 13.45 -22.80
CA LEU A 411 -9.06 14.31 -23.57
C LEU A 411 -8.50 13.58 -24.81
N PRO A 412 -8.81 14.05 -26.04
CA PRO A 412 -8.53 13.31 -27.26
C PRO A 412 -7.05 12.95 -27.45
N GLY A 413 -6.79 11.65 -27.65
CA GLY A 413 -5.46 11.13 -27.99
C GLY A 413 -4.42 11.15 -26.87
N HIS A 414 -4.76 11.56 -25.65
CA HIS A 414 -3.83 11.47 -24.50
C HIS A 414 -3.65 10.02 -24.06
N HIS A 415 -4.73 9.28 -23.87
CA HIS A 415 -4.69 7.90 -23.38
C HIS A 415 -3.94 6.94 -24.31
N THR A 416 -4.13 7.09 -25.62
CA THR A 416 -3.38 6.29 -26.62
C THR A 416 -1.88 6.52 -26.49
N LYS A 417 -1.43 7.76 -26.29
CA LYS A 417 0.01 8.07 -26.10
C LYS A 417 0.52 7.51 -24.78
N LEU A 418 -0.29 7.55 -23.72
CA LEU A 418 0.04 6.97 -22.42
C LEU A 418 0.25 5.46 -22.52
N LEU A 419 -0.68 4.73 -23.14
CA LEU A 419 -0.56 3.29 -23.36
C LEU A 419 0.60 2.92 -24.29
N ALA A 420 0.81 3.68 -25.37
CA ALA A 420 1.95 3.48 -26.26
C ALA A 420 3.28 3.56 -25.50
N ASN A 421 3.42 4.54 -24.61
CA ASN A 421 4.59 4.67 -23.74
C ASN A 421 4.71 3.52 -22.74
N CYS A 422 3.60 3.09 -22.12
CA CYS A 422 3.59 1.95 -21.19
C CYS A 422 4.13 0.68 -21.86
N PHE A 423 3.58 0.34 -23.03
CA PHE A 423 3.95 -0.86 -23.77
C PHE A 423 5.36 -0.78 -24.35
N ALA A 424 5.75 0.39 -24.89
CA ALA A 424 7.09 0.61 -25.40
C ALA A 424 8.17 0.45 -24.32
N GLN A 425 7.90 0.89 -23.08
CA GLN A 425 8.86 0.70 -21.98
C GLN A 425 9.01 -0.79 -21.59
N GLY A 426 7.91 -1.54 -21.56
CA GLY A 426 7.96 -2.99 -21.37
C GLY A 426 8.73 -3.72 -22.48
N GLU A 427 8.53 -3.31 -23.74
CA GLU A 427 9.29 -3.85 -24.89
C GLU A 427 10.77 -3.48 -24.83
N ALA A 428 11.10 -2.22 -24.52
CA ALA A 428 12.48 -1.75 -24.44
C ALA A 428 13.28 -2.49 -23.36
N LEU A 429 12.69 -2.70 -22.17
CA LEU A 429 13.30 -3.46 -21.08
C LEU A 429 13.55 -4.92 -21.45
N LEU A 430 12.64 -5.52 -22.23
CA LEU A 430 12.80 -6.87 -22.76
C LEU A 430 13.92 -6.95 -23.80
N ARG A 431 13.82 -6.15 -24.87
CA ARG A 431 14.63 -6.29 -26.08
C ARG A 431 16.05 -5.77 -25.92
N GLY A 432 16.21 -4.63 -25.25
CA GLY A 432 17.44 -3.85 -25.31
C GLY A 432 17.76 -3.36 -26.72
N ARG A 433 19.02 -2.99 -26.93
CA ARG A 433 19.60 -2.54 -28.20
C ARG A 433 21.09 -2.85 -28.20
N THR A 434 21.53 -3.71 -29.11
CA THR A 434 22.90 -4.20 -29.24
C THR A 434 23.82 -3.18 -29.91
N ALA A 435 25.14 -3.37 -29.77
CA ALA A 435 26.13 -2.52 -30.42
C ALA A 435 26.01 -2.56 -31.96
N ASP A 436 25.65 -3.70 -32.53
CA ASP A 436 25.48 -3.84 -33.98
C ASP A 436 24.23 -3.12 -34.48
N GLU A 437 23.14 -3.15 -33.72
CA GLU A 437 21.95 -2.33 -34.00
C GLU A 437 22.28 -0.83 -33.94
N VAL A 438 23.04 -0.38 -32.92
CA VAL A 438 23.51 1.01 -32.83
C VAL A 438 24.35 1.42 -34.05
N ARG A 439 25.25 0.55 -34.51
CA ARG A 439 26.06 0.80 -35.71
C ARG A 439 25.20 0.82 -36.99
N ALA A 440 24.20 -0.05 -37.07
CA ALA A 440 23.27 -0.11 -38.20
C ALA A 440 22.41 1.17 -38.30
N GLU A 441 22.10 1.82 -37.17
CA GLU A 441 21.41 3.12 -37.11
C GLU A 441 22.27 4.31 -37.59
N GLY A 442 23.54 4.07 -37.97
CA GLY A 442 24.42 5.09 -38.54
C GLY A 442 25.38 5.74 -37.56
N VAL A 443 25.44 5.29 -36.30
CA VAL A 443 26.46 5.74 -35.34
C VAL A 443 27.82 5.21 -35.79
N ARG A 444 28.79 6.11 -35.98
CA ARG A 444 30.16 5.80 -36.45
C ARG A 444 31.24 6.05 -35.40
N ASP A 445 30.92 6.81 -34.35
CA ASP A 445 31.83 7.02 -33.24
C ASP A 445 31.85 5.79 -32.33
N GLU A 446 32.89 4.97 -32.46
CA GLU A 446 33.06 3.74 -31.68
C GLU A 446 33.21 4.00 -30.17
N ALA A 447 33.60 5.21 -29.75
CA ALA A 447 33.60 5.57 -28.34
C ALA A 447 32.18 5.80 -27.81
N LEU A 448 31.26 6.27 -28.67
CA LEU A 448 29.87 6.51 -28.31
C LEU A 448 29.02 5.23 -28.30
N VAL A 449 29.35 4.24 -29.15
CA VAL A 449 28.56 3.00 -29.31
C VAL A 449 28.22 2.33 -27.97
N PRO A 450 29.16 2.06 -27.05
CA PRO A 450 28.86 1.42 -25.76
C PRO A 450 27.87 2.20 -24.89
N HIS A 451 27.82 3.53 -24.98
CA HIS A 451 26.89 4.37 -24.23
C HIS A 451 25.45 4.30 -24.77
N LEU A 452 25.29 3.90 -26.03
CA LEU A 452 23.99 3.76 -26.70
C LEU A 452 23.44 2.33 -26.66
N VAL A 453 24.21 1.39 -26.11
CA VAL A 453 23.76 0.00 -25.88
C VAL A 453 22.79 -0.06 -24.72
N PHE A 454 21.73 -0.85 -24.90
CA PHE A 454 20.78 -1.23 -23.86
C PHE A 454 20.87 -2.75 -23.71
N GLU A 455 21.24 -3.23 -22.52
CA GLU A 455 21.46 -4.67 -22.31
C GLU A 455 20.19 -5.51 -22.49
N GLY A 456 19.00 -4.93 -22.29
CA GLY A 456 17.75 -5.68 -22.28
C GLY A 456 17.69 -6.71 -21.16
N ASN A 457 16.87 -7.75 -21.31
CA ASN A 457 16.67 -8.82 -20.31
C ASN A 457 16.19 -8.32 -18.94
N ARG A 458 15.55 -7.15 -18.89
CA ARG A 458 15.08 -6.53 -17.66
C ARG A 458 13.61 -6.88 -17.43
N PRO A 459 13.27 -7.46 -16.27
CA PRO A 459 11.97 -8.08 -16.08
C PRO A 459 10.86 -7.07 -15.82
N SER A 460 9.69 -7.32 -16.40
CA SER A 460 8.49 -6.52 -16.14
C SER A 460 7.23 -7.37 -16.09
N ASN A 461 6.30 -6.96 -15.24
CA ASN A 461 4.88 -7.33 -15.36
C ASN A 461 4.12 -6.17 -15.96
N THR A 462 3.07 -6.46 -16.72
CA THR A 462 2.06 -5.49 -17.12
C THR A 462 0.71 -5.91 -16.54
N LEU A 463 0.21 -5.13 -15.59
CA LEU A 463 -1.09 -5.31 -14.96
C LEU A 463 -2.07 -4.29 -15.54
N LEU A 464 -3.04 -4.78 -16.30
CA LEU A 464 -4.07 -3.97 -16.93
C LEU A 464 -5.36 -4.07 -16.13
N LEU A 465 -5.91 -2.92 -15.77
CA LEU A 465 -7.26 -2.79 -15.26
C LEU A 465 -8.18 -2.47 -16.44
N GLN A 466 -9.37 -3.07 -16.49
CA GLN A 466 -10.37 -2.70 -17.50
C GLN A 466 -10.63 -1.18 -17.49
N ARG A 467 -10.84 -0.61 -16.30
CA ARG A 467 -10.99 0.83 -16.07
C ARG A 467 -10.64 1.16 -14.61
N LEU A 468 -10.41 2.44 -14.30
CA LEU A 468 -10.29 2.87 -12.91
C LEU A 468 -11.66 3.24 -12.35
N ASP A 469 -12.28 2.28 -11.66
CA ASP A 469 -13.50 2.48 -10.88
C ASP A 469 -13.31 1.89 -9.47
N PRO A 470 -14.27 2.08 -8.53
CA PRO A 470 -14.12 1.54 -7.19
C PRO A 470 -13.88 0.03 -7.17
N TYR A 471 -14.60 -0.75 -8.00
CA TYR A 471 -14.48 -2.20 -8.03
C TYR A 471 -13.08 -2.66 -8.45
N HIS A 472 -12.57 -2.16 -9.58
CA HIS A 472 -11.26 -2.58 -10.08
C HIS A 472 -10.11 -2.09 -9.19
N LEU A 473 -10.25 -0.91 -8.57
CA LEU A 473 -9.30 -0.46 -7.55
C LEU A 473 -9.32 -1.41 -6.34
N GLY A 474 -10.50 -1.80 -5.86
CA GLY A 474 -10.65 -2.75 -4.76
C GLY A 474 -9.95 -4.08 -5.04
N ALA A 475 -10.17 -4.62 -6.24
CA ALA A 475 -9.52 -5.85 -6.70
C ALA A 475 -8.00 -5.72 -6.78
N LEU A 476 -7.47 -4.58 -7.25
CA LEU A 476 -6.03 -4.29 -7.32
C LEU A 476 -5.38 -4.25 -5.94
N LEU A 477 -6.01 -3.59 -4.98
CA LEU A 477 -5.48 -3.47 -3.62
C LEU A 477 -5.51 -4.82 -2.90
N ALA A 478 -6.62 -5.57 -2.99
CA ALA A 478 -6.69 -6.93 -2.46
C ALA A 478 -5.68 -7.90 -3.11
N LEU A 479 -5.42 -7.74 -4.41
CA LEU A 479 -4.37 -8.50 -5.10
C LEU A 479 -3.00 -8.22 -4.46
N SER A 480 -2.74 -6.97 -4.10
CA SER A 480 -1.48 -6.55 -3.46
C SER A 480 -1.37 -7.07 -2.03
N GLU A 481 -2.48 -7.12 -1.28
CA GLU A 481 -2.54 -7.72 0.06
C GLU A 481 -2.22 -9.23 0.01
N HIS A 482 -2.84 -9.97 -0.89
CA HIS A 482 -2.61 -11.41 -1.04
C HIS A 482 -1.23 -11.73 -1.61
N ARG A 483 -0.71 -10.90 -2.52
CA ARG A 483 0.67 -10.97 -3.00
C ARG A 483 1.66 -10.84 -1.83
N THR A 484 1.42 -9.87 -0.95
CA THR A 484 2.21 -9.67 0.28
C THR A 484 2.13 -10.88 1.20
N PHE A 485 0.93 -11.45 1.38
CA PHE A 485 0.74 -12.66 2.17
C PHE A 485 1.54 -13.86 1.61
N VAL A 486 1.48 -14.09 0.29
CA VAL A 486 2.19 -15.21 -0.37
C VAL A 486 3.70 -15.12 -0.14
N GLN A 487 4.28 -13.93 -0.31
CA GLN A 487 5.70 -13.69 -0.01
C GLN A 487 6.03 -14.04 1.45
N GLY A 488 5.24 -13.56 2.40
CA GLY A 488 5.46 -13.81 3.83
C GLY A 488 5.34 -15.29 4.20
N ALA A 489 4.38 -16.00 3.60
CA ALA A 489 4.22 -17.44 3.74
C ALA A 489 5.43 -18.20 3.19
N LEU A 490 5.94 -17.83 2.01
CA LEU A 490 7.13 -18.47 1.44
C LEU A 490 8.37 -18.26 2.34
N TRP A 491 8.60 -17.05 2.83
CA TRP A 491 9.72 -16.78 3.75
C TRP A 491 9.50 -17.29 5.19
N GLN A 492 8.30 -17.81 5.50
CA GLN A 492 7.90 -18.25 6.84
C GLN A 492 8.09 -17.14 7.89
N ILE A 493 7.70 -15.91 7.55
CA ILE A 493 7.76 -14.73 8.45
C ILE A 493 6.34 -14.31 8.88
N ASN A 494 6.25 -13.48 9.92
CA ASN A 494 4.98 -12.88 10.33
C ASN A 494 4.72 -11.59 9.53
N SER A 495 3.76 -11.60 8.60
CA SER A 495 3.39 -10.41 7.81
C SER A 495 2.53 -9.41 8.57
N PHE A 496 2.08 -9.74 9.78
CA PHE A 496 1.01 -9.01 10.46
C PHE A 496 1.48 -8.21 11.69
N ASP A 497 2.71 -8.43 12.17
CA ASP A 497 3.33 -7.62 13.23
C ASP A 497 4.20 -6.49 12.67
N GLN A 498 4.73 -5.64 13.56
CA GLN A 498 5.63 -4.52 13.21
C GLN A 498 6.57 -4.11 14.36
N TRP A 499 7.19 -5.07 15.08
CA TRP A 499 8.02 -4.77 16.26
C TRP A 499 9.17 -3.78 16.02
N GLY A 500 9.64 -3.65 14.77
CA GLY A 500 10.73 -2.76 14.39
C GLY A 500 10.46 -1.27 14.64
N VAL A 501 9.20 -0.84 14.80
CA VAL A 501 8.87 0.58 15.01
C VAL A 501 8.95 1.03 16.48
N GLU A 502 9.06 0.08 17.41
CA GLU A 502 8.91 0.37 18.85
C GLU A 502 10.15 1.04 19.48
N LEU A 503 11.35 0.73 18.99
CA LEU A 503 12.58 1.29 19.55
C LEU A 503 12.64 2.82 19.36
N GLY A 504 12.31 3.30 18.16
CA GLY A 504 12.28 4.73 17.86
C GLY A 504 11.31 5.50 18.77
N LYS A 505 10.09 4.95 18.97
CA LYS A 505 9.09 5.54 19.87
C LYS A 505 9.59 5.65 21.32
N LYS A 506 10.25 4.59 21.82
CA LYS A 506 10.80 4.57 23.19
C LYS A 506 11.94 5.57 23.38
N LEU A 507 12.75 5.80 22.34
CA LEU A 507 13.88 6.75 22.38
C LEU A 507 13.43 8.20 22.21
N ALA A 508 12.36 8.47 21.45
CA ALA A 508 11.90 9.83 21.16
C ALA A 508 11.32 10.56 22.39
N ALA A 509 10.51 9.88 23.22
CA ALA A 509 9.83 10.54 24.34
C ALA A 509 10.78 11.11 25.43
N PRO A 510 11.86 10.42 25.85
CA PRO A 510 12.90 11.04 26.68
C PRO A 510 13.58 12.24 26.03
N ILE A 511 13.97 12.12 24.75
CA ILE A 511 14.63 13.19 24.00
C ILE A 511 13.74 14.43 23.90
N GLN A 512 12.44 14.26 23.67
CA GLN A 512 11.48 15.37 23.67
C GLN A 512 11.52 16.14 24.99
N ARG A 513 11.46 15.44 26.13
CA ARG A 513 11.49 16.07 27.46
C ARG A 513 12.81 16.80 27.72
N GLU A 514 13.93 16.25 27.26
CA GLU A 514 15.23 16.94 27.32
C GLU A 514 15.24 18.22 26.47
N LEU A 515 14.72 18.15 25.24
CA LEU A 515 14.62 19.31 24.36
C LEU A 515 13.73 20.41 24.95
N GLU A 516 12.66 20.04 25.64
CA GLU A 516 11.74 20.95 26.35
C GLU A 516 12.30 21.48 27.67
N GLY A 517 13.44 20.96 28.14
CA GLY A 517 14.01 21.30 29.44
C GLY A 517 13.23 20.75 30.64
N THR A 518 12.33 19.77 30.41
CA THR A 518 11.49 19.14 31.45
C THR A 518 12.13 17.86 32.03
N ALA A 519 13.29 17.46 31.50
CA ALA A 519 14.10 16.37 32.03
C ALA A 519 15.59 16.71 32.00
N ALA A 520 16.36 16.11 32.92
CA ALA A 520 17.82 16.17 32.91
C ALA A 520 18.39 15.40 31.71
N ALA A 521 19.58 15.81 31.25
CA ALA A 521 20.26 15.13 30.14
C ALA A 521 20.51 13.65 30.47
N ALA A 522 20.12 12.76 29.55
CA ALA A 522 20.38 11.32 29.69
C ALA A 522 21.73 10.92 29.08
N ALA A 523 22.15 9.69 29.37
CA ALA A 523 23.36 9.08 28.80
C ALA A 523 23.11 8.63 27.35
N HIS A 524 23.19 9.57 26.42
CA HIS A 524 23.16 9.29 24.98
C HIS A 524 24.57 9.06 24.41
N ASP A 525 24.65 8.52 23.20
CA ASP A 525 25.90 8.55 22.45
C ASP A 525 26.34 10.00 22.16
N ALA A 526 27.63 10.18 21.85
CA ALA A 526 28.24 11.50 21.69
C ALA A 526 27.58 12.35 20.58
N SER A 527 27.07 11.71 19.52
CA SER A 527 26.41 12.40 18.41
C SER A 527 25.03 12.92 18.84
N THR A 528 24.18 12.04 19.38
CA THR A 528 22.84 12.40 19.86
C THR A 528 22.90 13.51 20.91
N ALA A 529 23.81 13.41 21.88
CA ALA A 529 24.00 14.43 22.91
C ALA A 529 24.41 15.79 22.31
N ALA A 530 25.28 15.79 21.28
CA ALA A 530 25.69 17.03 20.61
C ALA A 530 24.53 17.68 19.83
N LEU A 531 23.68 16.89 19.18
CA LEU A 531 22.50 17.38 18.46
C LEU A 531 21.47 17.99 19.41
N ILE A 532 21.18 17.34 20.54
CA ILE A 532 20.28 17.86 21.57
C ILE A 532 20.77 19.22 22.09
N ARG A 533 22.07 19.33 22.44
CA ARG A 533 22.67 20.61 22.87
C ARG A 533 22.53 21.70 21.83
N ARG A 534 22.73 21.37 20.54
CA ARG A 534 22.58 22.33 19.44
C ARG A 534 21.15 22.83 19.32
N ALA A 535 20.17 21.93 19.41
CA ALA A 535 18.75 22.28 19.36
C ALA A 535 18.34 23.15 20.57
N GLN A 536 18.76 22.77 21.78
CA GLN A 536 18.50 23.54 23.01
C GLN A 536 19.09 24.96 22.94
N ALA A 537 20.32 25.10 22.42
CA ALA A 537 20.96 26.40 22.28
C ALA A 537 20.15 27.37 21.39
N VAL A 538 19.65 26.88 20.24
CA VAL A 538 18.80 27.68 19.34
C VAL A 538 17.46 28.04 20.01
N ARG A 539 16.83 27.09 20.70
CA ARG A 539 15.56 27.33 21.41
C ARG A 539 15.71 28.37 22.53
N ALA A 540 16.83 28.36 23.25
CA ALA A 540 17.11 29.36 24.28
C ALA A 540 17.25 30.77 23.69
N THR A 541 17.88 30.91 22.52
CA THR A 541 17.98 32.19 21.81
C THR A 541 16.64 32.67 21.26
N ALA A 542 15.74 31.78 20.86
CA ALA A 542 14.41 32.16 20.35
C ALA A 542 13.41 32.55 21.47
N ALA A 543 13.68 32.16 22.72
CA ALA A 543 12.83 32.44 23.87
C ALA A 543 13.22 33.70 24.66
N GLY A 544 14.41 34.25 24.40
CA GLY A 544 14.88 35.54 24.96
C GLY A 544 14.79 36.64 23.92
#